data_AF-A0A9D6KNI9-F1
#
_entry.id   AF-A0A9D6KNI9-F1
#
_cell.length_a   1.000
_cell.length_b   1.000
_cell.length_c   1.000
_cell.angle_alpha   90.00
_cell.angle_beta   90.00
_cell.angle_gamma   90.00
#
_symmetry.space_group_name_H-M   'P 1'
#
loop_
_entity.id
_entity.type
_entity.pdbx_description
1 polymer ?
#
loop_
_entity_poly.entity_id
_entity_poly.type
_entity_poly.pdbx_seq_one_letter_code
_entity_poly.pdbx_strand_id
1 'polypeptide(L)'
;MLAAESAAHERTLPIAKVRRTLEYETAFDAAWLDASRRVAREPCAPTRVVNCRREASDVFIGRPSKWSGPYHFGRDGSRADVLAKYHQWLIRQPLLLREVFRLRGLALGCDCAPEPCHGDVLAELADAGTEHARDGSGDLPE
;
A
#
# COMPACT_ATOMS: atom_id res chain seq x y z
N MET A 1 20.28 12.61 -32.80
CA MET A 1 20.16 11.53 -31.81
C MET A 1 19.24 11.98 -30.70
N LEU A 2 17.93 11.81 -30.88
CA LEU A 2 16.92 12.26 -29.91
C LEU A 2 16.91 11.31 -28.71
N ALA A 3 17.14 11.87 -27.52
CA ALA A 3 16.95 11.20 -26.25
C ALA A 3 15.45 10.93 -26.03
N ALA A 4 15.10 9.70 -25.68
CA ALA A 4 13.77 9.34 -25.22
C ALA A 4 13.74 9.48 -23.69
N GLU A 5 13.30 10.64 -23.22
CA GLU A 5 12.91 10.83 -21.82
C GLU A 5 11.57 10.11 -21.62
N SER A 6 11.60 8.96 -20.93
CA SER A 6 10.40 8.24 -20.55
C SER A 6 9.78 8.92 -19.33
N ALA A 7 8.70 9.66 -19.56
CA ALA A 7 7.89 10.26 -18.51
C ALA A 7 7.33 9.15 -17.59
N ALA A 8 7.96 8.97 -16.43
CA ALA A 8 7.37 8.31 -15.28
C ALA A 8 6.20 9.18 -14.80
N HIS A 9 5.01 8.87 -15.29
CA HIS A 9 3.78 9.52 -14.84
C HIS A 9 3.61 9.19 -13.35
N GLU A 10 3.73 10.21 -12.50
CA GLU A 10 3.57 10.12 -11.05
C GLU A 10 2.32 9.32 -10.69
N ARG A 11 2.52 8.12 -10.15
CA ARG A 11 1.45 7.24 -9.63
C ARG A 11 1.03 7.65 -8.21
N THR A 12 1.03 8.94 -7.93
CA THR A 12 0.69 9.46 -6.61
C THR A 12 -0.82 9.65 -6.53
N LEU A 13 -1.53 8.64 -6.03
CA LEU A 13 -2.94 8.79 -5.73
C LEU A 13 -3.10 9.79 -4.58
N PRO A 14 -4.11 10.69 -4.61
CA PRO A 14 -4.32 11.71 -3.57
C PRO A 14 -4.93 11.11 -2.28
N ILE A 15 -4.46 9.94 -1.85
CA ILE A 15 -4.91 9.26 -0.63
C ILE A 15 -4.28 9.92 0.62
N ALA A 16 -3.16 10.63 0.46
CA ALA A 16 -2.38 11.29 1.52
C ALA A 16 -3.05 12.47 2.27
N LYS A 17 -4.33 12.79 2.05
CA LYS A 17 -4.97 13.99 2.63
C LYS A 17 -6.19 13.74 3.54
N VAL A 18 -6.49 12.51 3.94
CA VAL A 18 -7.56 12.28 4.94
C VAL A 18 -6.92 12.07 6.32
N ARG A 19 -6.74 13.15 7.08
CA ARG A 19 -6.24 13.10 8.47
C ARG A 19 -7.34 12.79 9.50
N ARG A 20 -7.06 11.73 10.28
CA ARG A 20 -7.18 11.56 11.75
C ARG A 20 -8.57 11.57 12.41
N THR A 21 -9.11 10.37 12.63
CA THR A 21 -9.88 10.10 13.85
C THR A 21 -8.94 9.54 14.93
N LEU A 22 -9.14 9.87 16.21
CA LEU A 22 -8.36 9.33 17.33
C LEU A 22 -8.39 7.79 17.38
N GLU A 23 -9.49 7.21 16.90
CA GLU A 23 -9.68 5.76 16.75
C GLU A 23 -8.72 5.17 15.70
N TYR A 24 -8.49 5.88 14.59
CA TYR A 24 -7.49 5.52 13.59
C TYR A 24 -6.10 5.52 14.21
N GLU A 25 -5.71 6.60 14.89
CA GLU A 25 -4.38 6.69 15.51
C GLU A 25 -4.18 5.61 16.57
N THR A 26 -5.17 5.39 17.45
CA THR A 26 -5.04 4.40 18.54
C THR A 26 -5.01 2.96 18.02
N ALA A 27 -5.87 2.61 17.06
CA ALA A 27 -5.90 1.27 16.48
C ALA A 27 -4.68 1.01 15.58
N PHE A 28 -4.25 2.03 14.84
CA PHE A 28 -3.03 2.00 14.03
C PHE A 28 -1.80 1.84 14.93
N ASP A 29 -1.63 2.68 15.95
CA ASP A 29 -0.45 2.69 16.84
C ASP A 29 -0.33 1.38 17.64
N ALA A 30 -1.42 0.84 18.18
CA ALA A 30 -1.39 -0.40 18.94
C ALA A 30 -1.04 -1.62 18.06
N ALA A 31 -1.61 -1.68 16.85
CA ALA A 31 -1.27 -2.68 15.84
C ALA A 31 0.16 -2.52 15.32
N TRP A 32 0.57 -1.28 15.11
CA TRP A 32 1.84 -0.88 14.52
C TRP A 32 3.00 -1.11 15.48
N LEU A 33 2.89 -0.76 16.76
CA LEU A 33 3.94 -0.97 17.78
C LEU A 33 4.25 -2.46 18.07
N ASP A 34 3.27 -3.35 17.92
CA ASP A 34 3.45 -4.81 18.11
C ASP A 34 4.10 -5.45 16.87
N ALA A 35 3.64 -5.05 15.69
CA ALA A 35 4.15 -5.50 14.40
C ALA A 35 5.57 -5.00 14.08
N SER A 36 5.80 -3.70 14.27
CA SER A 36 7.03 -2.99 13.91
C SER A 36 8.24 -3.44 14.70
N ARG A 37 8.07 -3.86 15.97
CA ARG A 37 9.18 -4.36 16.81
C ARG A 37 9.85 -5.62 16.27
N ARG A 38 9.23 -6.35 15.33
CA ARG A 38 9.78 -7.59 14.76
C ARG A 38 10.20 -7.49 13.29
N VAL A 39 9.78 -6.47 12.54
CA VAL A 39 9.98 -6.39 11.07
C VAL A 39 10.62 -5.07 10.59
N ALA A 40 10.58 -3.99 11.39
CA ALA A 40 10.83 -2.63 10.89
C ALA A 40 12.30 -2.15 10.86
N ARG A 41 13.31 -3.01 11.02
CA ARG A 41 14.71 -2.56 11.11
C ARG A 41 15.54 -2.65 9.83
N GLU A 42 15.13 -3.40 8.81
CA GLU A 42 15.93 -3.53 7.58
C GLU A 42 15.39 -2.67 6.43
N PRO A 43 16.28 -1.95 5.70
CA PRO A 43 15.95 -1.37 4.41
C PRO A 43 15.50 -2.48 3.46
N CYS A 44 14.30 -2.38 2.91
CA CYS A 44 13.83 -3.26 1.85
C CYS A 44 13.54 -2.43 0.59
N ALA A 45 13.52 -3.11 -0.56
CA ALA A 45 13.01 -2.53 -1.79
C ALA A 45 11.55 -2.07 -1.62
N PRO A 46 11.05 -1.13 -2.45
CA PRO A 46 9.63 -0.77 -2.43
C PRO A 46 8.76 -1.99 -2.79
N THR A 47 7.59 -2.07 -2.16
CA THR A 47 6.58 -3.05 -2.50
C THR A 47 6.09 -2.79 -3.92
N ARG A 48 6.09 -3.82 -4.77
CA ARG A 48 5.72 -3.68 -6.19
C ARG A 48 4.50 -4.50 -6.55
N VAL A 49 3.70 -4.02 -7.49
CA VAL A 49 2.54 -4.75 -8.01
C VAL A 49 2.86 -5.26 -9.41
N VAL A 50 2.71 -6.56 -9.61
CA VAL A 50 3.05 -7.25 -10.87
C VAL A 50 1.86 -7.98 -11.44
N ASN A 51 1.83 -8.13 -12.76
CA ASN A 51 0.82 -8.97 -13.40
C ASN A 51 1.16 -10.44 -13.14
N CYS A 52 0.38 -11.11 -12.30
CA CYS A 52 0.67 -12.49 -11.86
C CYS A 52 0.62 -13.54 -12.98
N ARG A 53 0.10 -13.19 -14.17
CA ARG A 53 0.11 -14.08 -15.36
C ARG A 53 1.34 -13.86 -16.24
N ARG A 54 2.10 -12.78 -16.01
CA ARG A 54 3.24 -12.36 -16.83
C ARG A 54 4.56 -12.37 -16.07
N GLU A 55 4.53 -12.15 -14.77
CA GLU A 55 5.70 -12.13 -13.89
C GLU A 55 5.42 -12.94 -12.63
N ALA A 56 6.45 -13.54 -12.05
CA ALA A 56 6.37 -14.16 -10.74
C ALA A 56 6.10 -13.12 -9.65
N SER A 57 5.29 -13.50 -8.67
CA SER A 57 4.95 -12.68 -7.50
C SER A 57 5.21 -13.48 -6.23
N ASP A 58 5.64 -12.81 -5.16
CA ASP A 58 5.81 -13.42 -3.85
C ASP A 58 4.46 -13.73 -3.20
N VAL A 59 3.47 -12.84 -3.38
CA VAL A 59 2.14 -12.97 -2.80
C VAL A 59 1.07 -12.73 -3.86
N PHE A 60 0.22 -13.73 -4.11
CA PHE A 60 -0.97 -13.52 -4.92
C PHE A 60 -2.04 -12.75 -4.13
N ILE A 61 -2.46 -11.62 -4.67
CA ILE A 61 -3.47 -10.73 -4.07
C ILE A 61 -4.75 -10.64 -4.91
N GLY A 62 -4.78 -11.28 -6.08
CA GLY A 62 -5.95 -11.32 -6.97
C GLY A 62 -7.15 -12.06 -6.36
N ARG A 63 -8.22 -12.24 -7.15
CA ARG A 63 -9.41 -12.99 -6.70
C ARG A 63 -9.30 -14.49 -7.00
N PRO A 64 -9.77 -15.37 -6.10
CA PRO A 64 -10.19 -15.10 -4.73
C PRO A 64 -8.99 -15.00 -3.77
N SER A 65 -8.93 -13.97 -2.94
CA SER A 65 -7.96 -13.90 -1.83
C SER A 65 -8.50 -13.05 -0.68
N LYS A 66 -7.87 -13.13 0.50
CA LYS A 66 -8.18 -12.24 1.63
C LYS A 66 -7.97 -10.75 1.31
N TRP A 67 -7.20 -10.46 0.27
CA TRP A 67 -6.81 -9.11 -0.14
C TRP A 67 -7.79 -8.46 -1.11
N SER A 68 -8.65 -9.22 -1.80
CA SER A 68 -9.40 -8.68 -2.96
C SER A 68 -10.59 -7.77 -2.64
N GLY A 69 -11.06 -7.74 -1.37
CA GLY A 69 -12.23 -6.97 -0.96
C GLY A 69 -13.54 -7.28 -1.74
N PRO A 70 -14.65 -6.60 -1.42
CA PRO A 70 -15.97 -6.91 -2.01
C PRO A 70 -16.26 -6.19 -3.35
N TYR A 71 -15.51 -5.14 -3.70
CA TYR A 71 -15.83 -4.25 -4.83
C TYR A 71 -15.26 -4.72 -6.15
N HIS A 72 -15.97 -4.53 -7.26
CA HIS A 72 -15.61 -4.93 -8.61
C HIS A 72 -15.65 -3.73 -9.56
N PHE A 73 -14.64 -3.62 -10.44
CA PHE A 73 -14.62 -2.58 -11.49
C PHE A 73 -15.83 -2.69 -12.41
N GLY A 74 -16.38 -1.54 -12.82
CA GLY A 74 -17.55 -1.45 -13.70
C GLY A 74 -18.89 -1.67 -12.98
N ARG A 75 -18.97 -2.66 -12.07
CA ARG A 75 -20.18 -2.89 -11.24
C ARG A 75 -20.31 -1.85 -10.14
N ASP A 76 -19.23 -1.60 -9.41
CA ASP A 76 -19.24 -0.76 -8.20
C ASP A 76 -18.73 0.66 -8.46
N GLY A 77 -18.56 1.03 -9.73
CA GLY A 77 -18.15 2.36 -10.18
C GLY A 77 -16.93 2.36 -11.10
N SER A 78 -16.37 3.55 -11.31
CA SER A 78 -15.11 3.70 -12.03
C SER A 78 -13.95 3.06 -11.26
N ARG A 79 -12.80 2.90 -11.92
CA ARG A 79 -11.58 2.38 -11.28
C ARG A 79 -11.19 3.23 -10.07
N ALA A 80 -11.23 4.55 -10.20
CA ALA A 80 -10.95 5.46 -9.09
C ALA A 80 -11.94 5.29 -7.93
N ASP A 81 -13.25 5.18 -8.22
CA ASP A 81 -14.28 5.00 -7.19
C ASP A 81 -14.09 3.69 -6.43
N VAL A 82 -13.82 2.61 -7.16
CA VAL A 82 -13.63 1.27 -6.58
C VAL A 82 -12.38 1.22 -5.71
N LEU A 83 -11.28 1.86 -6.14
CA LEU A 83 -10.06 1.94 -5.33
C LEU A 83 -10.26 2.79 -4.07
N ALA A 84 -10.99 3.91 -4.17
CA ALA A 84 -11.34 4.72 -3.01
C ALA A 84 -12.21 3.93 -2.01
N LYS A 85 -13.23 3.21 -2.50
CA LYS A 85 -14.07 2.31 -1.69
C LYS A 85 -13.25 1.18 -1.07
N TYR A 86 -12.34 0.58 -1.83
CA TYR A 86 -11.45 -0.48 -1.35
C TYR A 86 -10.55 0.00 -0.22
N HIS A 87 -9.90 1.16 -0.38
CA HIS A 87 -9.09 1.77 0.67
C HIS A 87 -9.92 2.00 1.95
N GLN A 88 -11.10 2.63 1.81
CA GLN A 88 -12.00 2.87 2.96
C GLN A 88 -12.49 1.59 3.64
N TRP A 89 -12.71 0.52 2.87
CA TRP A 89 -13.04 -0.78 3.42
C TRP A 89 -11.86 -1.41 4.15
N LEU A 90 -10.65 -1.38 3.56
CA LEU A 90 -9.46 -1.99 4.12
C LEU A 90 -9.07 -1.37 5.48
N ILE A 91 -9.11 -0.04 5.61
CA ILE A 91 -8.77 0.64 6.86
C ILE A 91 -9.77 0.36 8.00
N ARG A 92 -11.00 -0.08 7.67
CA ARG A 92 -12.01 -0.51 8.65
C ARG A 92 -11.85 -1.97 9.09
N GLN A 93 -10.85 -2.67 8.56
CA GLN A 93 -10.57 -4.08 8.88
C GLN A 93 -9.27 -4.18 9.71
N PRO A 94 -9.29 -3.92 11.02
CA PRO A 94 -8.07 -3.82 11.82
C PRO A 94 -7.20 -5.09 11.78
N LEU A 95 -7.81 -6.28 11.75
CA LEU A 95 -7.08 -7.55 11.66
C LEU A 95 -6.42 -7.76 10.29
N LEU A 96 -7.05 -7.30 9.21
CA LEU A 96 -6.47 -7.39 7.86
C LEU A 96 -5.41 -6.32 7.65
N LEU A 97 -5.65 -5.11 8.14
CA LEU A 97 -4.71 -4.00 8.12
C LEU A 97 -3.41 -4.35 8.87
N ARG A 98 -3.53 -5.07 9.99
CA ARG A 98 -2.41 -5.70 10.70
C ARG A 98 -1.63 -6.71 9.88
N GLU A 99 -2.10 -7.17 8.72
CA GLU A 99 -1.32 -8.08 7.89
C GLU A 99 -0.63 -7.35 6.72
N VAL A 100 -1.04 -6.11 6.43
CA VAL A 100 -0.53 -5.33 5.29
C VAL A 100 0.96 -5.05 5.42
N PHE A 101 1.48 -4.79 6.63
CA PHE A 101 2.92 -4.55 6.82
C PHE A 101 3.79 -5.75 6.42
N ARG A 102 3.24 -6.97 6.43
CA ARG A 102 3.96 -8.18 6.00
C ARG A 102 4.16 -8.23 4.49
N LEU A 103 3.47 -7.37 3.75
CA LEU A 103 3.61 -7.23 2.30
C LEU A 103 4.77 -6.30 1.92
N ARG A 104 5.37 -5.60 2.89
CA ARG A 104 6.43 -4.63 2.67
C ARG A 104 7.62 -5.26 1.94
N GLY A 105 8.00 -4.67 0.81
CA GLY A 105 9.11 -5.09 -0.04
C GLY A 105 8.86 -6.35 -0.88
N LEU A 106 7.63 -6.86 -0.90
CA LEU A 106 7.25 -8.03 -1.71
C LEU A 106 6.70 -7.63 -3.08
N ALA A 107 6.75 -8.55 -4.03
CA ALA A 107 6.04 -8.49 -5.30
C ALA A 107 4.60 -9.03 -5.14
N LEU A 108 3.61 -8.17 -5.30
CA LEU A 108 2.20 -8.47 -5.17
C LEU A 108 1.58 -8.80 -6.53
N GLY A 109 1.08 -10.02 -6.68
CA GLY A 109 0.51 -10.52 -7.92
C GLY A 109 -0.97 -10.18 -8.06
N CYS A 110 -1.32 -9.34 -9.04
CA CYS A 110 -2.70 -9.05 -9.42
C CYS A 110 -2.86 -9.11 -10.95
N ASP A 111 -3.95 -9.67 -11.44
CA ASP A 111 -4.24 -9.77 -12.87
C ASP A 111 -4.56 -8.41 -13.52
N CYS A 112 -4.94 -7.40 -12.74
CA CYS A 112 -5.25 -6.04 -13.20
C CYS A 112 -4.01 -5.22 -13.58
N ALA A 113 -2.83 -5.53 -13.03
CA ALA A 113 -1.60 -4.80 -13.33
C ALA A 113 -1.30 -4.87 -14.84
N PRO A 114 -0.82 -3.79 -15.49
CA PRO A 114 -0.22 -2.58 -14.91
C PRO A 114 -1.20 -1.43 -14.59
N GLU A 115 -2.49 -1.61 -14.86
CA GLU A 115 -3.51 -0.60 -14.56
C GLU A 115 -3.69 -0.46 -13.03
N PRO A 116 -4.07 0.74 -12.54
CA PRO A 116 -4.30 0.93 -11.11
C PRO A 116 -5.27 -0.10 -10.52
N CYS A 117 -4.84 -0.76 -9.45
CA CYS A 117 -5.58 -1.86 -8.83
C CYS A 117 -5.48 -1.80 -7.30
N HIS A 118 -6.18 -2.73 -6.64
CA HIS A 118 -6.17 -2.80 -5.17
C HIS A 118 -4.78 -3.12 -4.61
N GLY A 119 -3.90 -3.71 -5.42
CA GLY A 119 -2.50 -3.93 -5.09
C GLY A 119 -1.72 -2.65 -4.86
N ASP A 120 -2.01 -1.58 -5.61
CA ASP A 120 -1.33 -0.30 -5.42
C ASP A 120 -1.65 0.27 -4.02
N VAL A 121 -2.91 0.12 -3.58
CA VAL A 121 -3.35 0.52 -2.23
C VAL A 121 -2.63 -0.29 -1.15
N LEU A 122 -2.45 -1.59 -1.35
CA LEU A 122 -1.71 -2.45 -0.41
C LEU A 122 -0.23 -2.09 -0.34
N ALA A 123 0.40 -1.84 -1.49
CA ALA A 123 1.80 -1.46 -1.57
C ALA A 123 2.05 -0.10 -0.87
N GLU A 124 1.21 0.89 -1.14
CA GLU A 124 1.29 2.22 -0.50
C GLU A 124 1.19 2.10 1.03
N LEU A 125 0.21 1.34 1.54
CA LEU A 125 0.04 1.14 2.99
C LEU A 125 1.17 0.32 3.62
N ALA A 126 1.72 -0.66 2.91
CA ALA A 126 2.83 -1.47 3.40
C ALA A 126 4.13 -0.66 3.53
N ASP A 127 4.38 0.26 2.58
CA ASP A 127 5.60 1.08 2.55
C ASP A 127 5.48 2.36 3.40
N ALA A 128 4.28 2.93 3.59
CA ALA A 128 4.06 4.13 4.40
C ALA A 128 4.50 3.97 5.88
N GLY A 129 4.57 2.73 6.39
CA GLY A 129 5.10 2.43 7.73
C GLY A 129 6.60 2.71 7.91
N THR A 130 7.32 3.13 6.86
CA THR A 130 8.78 3.36 6.87
C THR A 130 9.20 4.82 6.99
N GLU A 131 8.32 5.76 6.65
CA GLU A 131 8.68 7.18 6.55
C GLU A 131 8.81 7.85 7.93
N HIS A 132 8.25 7.26 8.99
CA HIS A 132 8.38 7.77 10.36
C HIS A 132 9.74 7.48 11.02
N ALA A 133 10.68 6.82 10.33
CA ALA A 133 12.01 6.51 10.84
C ALA A 133 13.13 7.44 10.30
N ARG A 134 12.79 8.39 9.41
CA ARG A 134 13.78 9.26 8.75
C ARG A 134 13.96 10.65 9.39
N ASP A 135 13.14 11.00 10.38
CA ASP A 135 13.20 12.33 11.02
C ASP A 135 13.98 12.29 12.35
N GLY A 136 15.02 11.45 12.40
CA GLY A 136 15.86 11.20 13.57
C GLY A 136 17.31 11.66 13.43
N SER A 137 17.62 12.63 12.54
CA SER A 137 18.97 13.21 12.43
C SER A 137 18.96 14.71 12.20
N GLY A 138 19.32 15.47 13.25
CA GLY A 138 20.14 16.69 13.15
C GLY A 138 19.40 18.04 13.14
N ASP A 139 19.16 18.62 14.34
CA ASP A 139 19.82 19.83 14.87
C ASP A 139 18.90 20.53 15.91
N LEU A 140 19.37 20.60 17.16
CA LEU A 140 18.82 21.49 18.19
C LEU A 140 19.59 22.82 18.08
N PRO A 141 18.93 23.99 17.98
CA PRO A 141 19.64 25.27 18.09
C PRO A 141 20.09 25.52 19.55
N GLU A 142 21.30 26.07 19.70
CA GLU A 142 21.91 26.55 20.96
C GLU A 142 21.13 27.67 21.64
#